data_AF-A0A329LKZ4-F1
#
_entry.id   AF-A0A329LKZ4-F1
#
_cell.length_a   1.000
_cell.length_b   1.000
_cell.length_c   1.000
_cell.angle_alpha   90.00
_cell.angle_beta   90.00
_cell.angle_gamma   90.00
#
_symmetry.space_group_name_H-M   'P 1'
#
loop_
_entity.id
_entity.type
_entity.pdbx_description
1 polymer ?
#
loop_
_entity_poly.entity_id
_entity_poly.type
_entity_poly.pdbx_seq_one_letter_code
_entity_poly.pdbx_strand_id
1 'polypeptide(L)'
;MLPSRSRLQSWNPESLLSAASTLRNAGASIYDGAVALDDRIDRMPEARGWAGQAHDAAADMFRRATTRASTFKNYADAFAGALEGGSASIGSARTTLLSKAADIDSGPLNVTDQWVVMIDPAEMSAQKAAELQKQAQDAQAEINDVLVELDSADELTLQKLMAARIEHGEIFEGLVYGPPGPVPPVPGDEVPNPKNPEGRQFQEAALAQDMATTIRDVEETVDEDGNRVTTLTMLDGSTQVTTEYIDQGLPSEQVYAAGTVKLVHNDKNGNFVSETMTTPREDGGSLTEVWYADGTKLTMSETADGVRTGSCWTPGRDEVILPDSFFNDPVPTLAGGALSGLEVKAGQGIPKLSADILEGLKGGAKFGGPAVGIASMAYNIVSAETLHERCVAAWSGGVGLAGGLATTIAVGAVPGVGPLAAMGVSTGSGFLFGYVGELVGNVLCPP
;
A
#
# COMPACT_ATOMS: atom_id res chain seq x y z
N MET A 1 -10.81 -12.17 -1.39
CA MET A 1 -9.53 -11.50 -1.76
C MET A 1 -9.84 -10.03 -1.95
N LEU A 2 -9.14 -9.16 -1.24
CA LEU A 2 -9.23 -7.71 -1.41
C LEU A 2 -8.25 -7.21 -2.48
N PRO A 3 -8.72 -6.81 -3.68
CA PRO A 3 -7.85 -6.33 -4.75
C PRO A 3 -7.40 -4.89 -4.53
N SER A 4 -6.27 -4.52 -5.11
CA SER A 4 -5.98 -3.10 -5.35
C SER A 4 -6.95 -2.50 -6.37
N ARG A 5 -7.06 -1.17 -6.45
CA ARG A 5 -8.00 -0.51 -7.37
C ARG A 5 -7.71 -0.87 -8.83
N SER A 6 -6.46 -0.80 -9.25
CA SER A 6 -5.99 -1.16 -10.58
C SER A 6 -6.22 -2.64 -10.89
N ARG A 7 -6.03 -3.53 -9.91
CA ARG A 7 -6.40 -4.94 -10.04
C ARG A 7 -7.89 -5.11 -10.27
N LEU A 8 -8.74 -4.47 -9.46
CA LEU A 8 -10.19 -4.57 -9.59
C LEU A 8 -10.68 -4.06 -10.94
N GLN A 9 -10.08 -2.98 -11.46
CA GLN A 9 -10.39 -2.47 -12.81
C GLN A 9 -10.15 -3.54 -13.89
N SER A 10 -9.13 -4.39 -13.73
CA SER A 10 -8.83 -5.48 -14.66
C SER A 10 -9.76 -6.69 -14.55
N TRP A 11 -10.54 -6.82 -13.48
CA TRP A 11 -11.47 -7.94 -13.30
C TRP A 11 -12.57 -7.92 -14.37
N ASN A 12 -12.91 -9.12 -14.86
CA ASN A 12 -14.00 -9.35 -15.81
C ASN A 12 -14.93 -10.46 -15.27
N PRO A 13 -15.79 -10.16 -14.28
CA PRO A 13 -16.72 -11.13 -13.70
C PRO A 13 -17.67 -11.75 -14.73
N GLU A 14 -17.95 -11.07 -15.84
CA GLU A 14 -18.80 -11.55 -16.93
C GLU A 14 -18.20 -12.77 -17.65
N SER A 15 -16.87 -12.94 -17.60
CA SER A 15 -16.22 -14.15 -18.11
C SER A 15 -16.68 -15.43 -17.40
N LEU A 16 -17.10 -15.34 -16.14
CA LEU A 16 -17.61 -16.48 -15.36
C LEU A 16 -18.94 -16.99 -15.93
N LEU A 17 -19.77 -16.13 -16.50
CA LEU A 17 -21.03 -16.52 -17.15
C LEU A 17 -20.79 -17.41 -18.37
N SER A 18 -19.79 -17.06 -19.19
CA SER A 18 -19.39 -17.86 -20.35
C SER A 18 -18.83 -19.22 -19.92
N ALA A 19 -18.00 -19.24 -18.87
CA ALA A 19 -17.46 -20.47 -18.28
C ALA A 19 -18.57 -21.38 -17.73
N ALA A 20 -19.56 -20.79 -17.03
CA ALA A 20 -20.72 -21.53 -16.51
C ALA A 20 -21.55 -22.18 -17.61
N SER A 21 -21.85 -21.43 -18.69
CA SER A 21 -22.56 -21.97 -19.85
C SER A 21 -21.81 -23.15 -20.48
N THR A 22 -20.48 -23.01 -20.62
CA THR A 22 -19.63 -24.08 -21.15
C THR A 22 -19.69 -25.35 -20.30
N LEU A 23 -19.59 -25.21 -18.98
CA LEU A 23 -19.66 -26.34 -18.04
C LEU A 23 -21.02 -27.03 -18.08
N ARG A 24 -22.11 -26.26 -18.04
CA ARG A 24 -23.48 -26.80 -18.11
C ARG A 24 -23.71 -27.59 -19.40
N ASN A 25 -23.30 -27.03 -20.53
CA ASN A 25 -23.45 -27.69 -21.84
C ASN A 25 -22.60 -28.97 -21.91
N ALA A 26 -21.38 -28.96 -21.38
CA ALA A 26 -20.53 -30.15 -21.35
C ALA A 26 -21.12 -31.26 -20.46
N GLY A 27 -21.62 -30.90 -19.27
CA GLY A 27 -22.30 -31.84 -18.37
C GLY A 27 -23.55 -32.46 -19.01
N ALA A 28 -24.39 -31.63 -19.63
CA ALA A 28 -25.58 -32.08 -20.36
C ALA A 28 -25.21 -33.02 -21.52
N SER A 29 -24.21 -32.66 -22.34
CA SER A 29 -23.78 -33.47 -23.47
C SER A 29 -23.28 -34.86 -23.07
N ILE A 30 -22.57 -34.98 -21.95
CA ILE A 30 -22.10 -36.28 -21.43
C ILE A 30 -23.27 -37.13 -20.95
N TYR A 31 -24.21 -36.52 -20.23
CA TYR A 31 -25.42 -37.21 -19.77
C TYR A 31 -26.30 -37.69 -20.93
N ASP A 32 -26.60 -36.82 -21.88
CA ASP A 32 -27.43 -37.14 -23.04
C ASP A 32 -26.77 -38.23 -23.90
N GLY A 33 -25.44 -38.22 -24.01
CA GLY A 33 -24.68 -39.28 -24.69
C GLY A 33 -24.81 -40.64 -24.01
N ALA A 34 -24.74 -40.69 -22.68
CA ALA A 34 -24.91 -41.93 -21.91
C ALA A 34 -26.34 -42.47 -22.01
N VAL A 35 -27.35 -41.60 -21.86
CA VAL A 35 -28.76 -41.97 -22.01
C VAL A 35 -29.04 -42.49 -23.42
N ALA A 36 -28.54 -41.81 -24.46
CA ALA A 36 -28.73 -42.26 -25.84
C ALA A 36 -28.10 -43.62 -26.13
N LEU A 37 -27.00 -43.98 -25.44
CA LEU A 37 -26.37 -45.29 -25.56
C LEU A 37 -27.21 -46.39 -24.89
N ASP A 38 -27.67 -46.14 -23.67
CA ASP A 38 -28.58 -47.01 -22.90
C ASP A 38 -29.85 -47.31 -23.71
N ASP A 39 -30.52 -46.25 -24.20
CA ASP A 39 -31.72 -46.33 -25.04
C ASP A 39 -31.51 -47.13 -26.33
N ARG A 40 -30.34 -46.98 -26.97
CA ARG A 40 -30.05 -47.70 -28.23
C ARG A 40 -29.88 -49.19 -28.01
N ILE A 41 -29.34 -49.59 -26.86
CA ILE A 41 -29.12 -51.00 -26.52
C ILE A 41 -30.45 -51.69 -26.21
N ASP A 42 -31.32 -51.03 -25.45
CA ASP A 42 -32.69 -51.50 -25.20
C ASP A 42 -33.50 -51.65 -26.49
N ARG A 43 -33.22 -50.82 -27.51
CA ARG A 43 -33.92 -50.84 -28.80
C ARG A 43 -33.31 -51.80 -29.83
N MET A 44 -32.18 -52.47 -29.56
CA MET A 44 -31.58 -53.41 -30.51
C MET A 44 -32.53 -54.60 -30.76
N PRO A 45 -32.89 -54.90 -32.02
CA PRO A 45 -33.71 -56.07 -32.36
C PRO A 45 -33.13 -57.38 -31.81
N GLU A 46 -31.80 -57.51 -31.80
CA GLU A 46 -31.03 -58.64 -31.30
C GLU A 46 -31.14 -58.78 -29.77
N ALA A 47 -31.35 -57.68 -29.04
CA ALA A 47 -31.57 -57.70 -27.60
C ALA A 47 -32.90 -58.38 -27.22
N ARG A 48 -33.90 -58.41 -28.12
CA ARG A 48 -35.19 -59.09 -27.88
C ARG A 48 -35.08 -60.60 -27.72
N GLY A 49 -34.03 -61.21 -28.27
CA GLY A 49 -33.73 -62.64 -28.13
C GLY A 49 -32.61 -62.93 -27.12
N TRP A 50 -31.95 -61.90 -26.59
CA TRP A 50 -30.83 -62.02 -25.66
C TRP A 50 -31.35 -61.95 -24.22
N ALA A 51 -31.25 -63.05 -23.48
CA ALA A 51 -31.69 -63.14 -22.10
C ALA A 51 -30.71 -63.94 -21.25
N GLY A 52 -30.75 -63.74 -19.93
CA GLY A 52 -29.90 -64.40 -18.95
C GLY A 52 -28.80 -63.51 -18.39
N GLN A 53 -27.94 -64.07 -17.54
CA GLN A 53 -26.99 -63.32 -16.71
C GLN A 53 -26.09 -62.35 -17.48
N ALA A 54 -25.68 -62.70 -18.70
CA ALA A 54 -24.84 -61.84 -19.54
C ALA A 54 -25.58 -60.58 -20.04
N HIS A 55 -26.87 -60.71 -20.36
CA HIS A 55 -27.72 -59.59 -20.74
C HIS A 55 -27.93 -58.66 -19.52
N ASP A 56 -28.27 -59.23 -18.37
CA ASP A 56 -28.53 -58.46 -17.15
C ASP A 56 -27.28 -57.68 -16.72
N ALA A 57 -26.10 -58.30 -16.80
CA ALA A 57 -24.83 -57.65 -16.50
C ALA A 57 -24.52 -56.46 -17.43
N ALA A 58 -24.87 -56.58 -18.72
CA ALA A 58 -24.69 -55.51 -19.71
C ALA A 58 -25.66 -54.35 -19.46
N ALA A 59 -26.96 -54.64 -19.27
CA ALA A 59 -27.96 -53.63 -18.94
C ALA A 59 -27.63 -52.92 -17.62
N ASP A 60 -27.18 -53.66 -16.61
CA ASP A 60 -26.71 -53.08 -15.34
C ASP A 60 -25.49 -52.16 -15.54
N MET A 61 -24.59 -52.48 -16.48
CA MET A 61 -23.45 -51.62 -16.80
C MET A 61 -23.89 -50.29 -17.40
N PHE A 62 -24.82 -50.28 -18.35
CA PHE A 62 -25.32 -49.03 -18.96
C PHE A 62 -26.12 -48.21 -17.95
N ARG A 63 -26.96 -48.84 -17.13
CA ARG A 63 -27.63 -48.14 -16.01
C ARG A 63 -26.63 -47.48 -15.06
N ARG A 64 -25.55 -48.17 -14.67
CA ARG A 64 -24.46 -47.56 -13.87
C ARG A 64 -23.80 -46.38 -14.58
N ALA A 65 -23.57 -46.48 -15.89
CA ALA A 65 -23.00 -45.39 -16.68
C ALA A 65 -23.94 -44.17 -16.75
N THR A 66 -25.23 -44.38 -16.97
CA THR A 66 -26.27 -43.34 -16.95
C THR A 66 -26.35 -42.66 -15.58
N THR A 67 -26.34 -43.43 -14.49
CA THR A 67 -26.30 -42.88 -13.12
C THR A 67 -25.04 -42.04 -12.91
N ARG A 68 -23.86 -42.53 -13.31
CA ARG A 68 -22.60 -41.79 -13.18
C ARG A 68 -22.61 -40.49 -13.98
N ALA A 69 -23.11 -40.53 -15.21
CA ALA A 69 -23.23 -39.35 -16.07
C ALA A 69 -24.23 -38.32 -15.52
N SER A 70 -25.32 -38.76 -14.88
CA SER A 70 -26.27 -37.88 -14.19
C SER A 70 -25.61 -37.16 -13.02
N THR A 71 -24.85 -37.87 -12.17
CA THR A 71 -24.10 -37.25 -11.07
C THR A 71 -23.07 -36.24 -11.58
N PHE A 72 -22.36 -36.56 -12.68
CA PHE A 72 -21.43 -35.61 -13.30
C PHE A 72 -22.15 -34.35 -13.82
N LYS A 73 -23.31 -34.51 -14.45
CA LYS A 73 -24.14 -33.37 -14.88
C LYS A 73 -24.56 -32.51 -13.68
N ASN A 74 -25.02 -33.11 -12.59
CA ASN A 74 -25.39 -32.37 -11.37
C ASN A 74 -24.20 -31.59 -10.79
N TYR A 75 -23.00 -32.20 -10.76
CA TYR A 75 -21.77 -31.49 -10.41
C TYR A 75 -21.53 -30.28 -11.32
N ALA A 76 -21.61 -30.47 -12.63
CA ALA A 76 -21.40 -29.40 -13.61
C ALA A 76 -22.45 -28.29 -13.48
N ASP A 77 -23.72 -28.63 -13.23
CA ASP A 77 -24.82 -27.68 -13.01
C ASP A 77 -24.63 -26.87 -11.73
N ALA A 78 -24.22 -27.52 -10.62
CA ALA A 78 -23.93 -26.85 -9.36
C ALA A 78 -22.73 -25.89 -9.48
N PHE A 79 -21.66 -26.34 -10.13
CA PHE A 79 -20.47 -25.51 -10.37
C PHE A 79 -20.79 -24.33 -11.29
N ALA A 80 -21.54 -24.56 -12.37
CA ALA A 80 -22.01 -23.51 -13.27
C ALA A 80 -22.91 -22.50 -12.53
N GLY A 81 -23.83 -22.96 -11.69
CA GLY A 81 -24.69 -22.09 -10.88
C GLY A 81 -23.90 -21.22 -9.90
N ALA A 82 -22.84 -21.75 -9.29
CA ALA A 82 -21.94 -20.97 -8.44
C ALA A 82 -21.21 -19.87 -9.23
N LEU A 83 -20.70 -20.18 -10.43
CA LEU A 83 -20.04 -19.22 -11.32
C LEU A 83 -21.00 -18.14 -11.83
N GLU A 84 -22.22 -18.51 -12.21
CA GLU A 84 -23.27 -17.54 -12.62
C GLU A 84 -23.64 -16.60 -11.48
N GLY A 85 -23.87 -17.16 -10.28
CA GLY A 85 -24.14 -16.36 -9.09
C GLY A 85 -22.99 -15.41 -8.76
N GLY A 86 -21.76 -15.89 -8.83
CA GLY A 86 -20.55 -15.09 -8.62
C GLY A 86 -20.36 -13.99 -9.65
N SER A 87 -20.61 -14.29 -10.93
CA SER A 87 -20.59 -13.29 -12.02
C SER A 87 -21.47 -12.09 -11.68
N ALA A 88 -22.72 -12.36 -11.26
CA ALA A 88 -23.67 -11.32 -10.91
C ALA A 88 -23.29 -10.57 -9.62
N SER A 89 -22.97 -11.27 -8.53
CA SER A 89 -22.68 -10.63 -7.24
C SER A 89 -21.37 -9.85 -7.25
N ILE A 90 -20.30 -10.43 -7.79
CA ILE A 90 -18.99 -9.76 -7.88
C ILE A 90 -19.08 -8.61 -8.90
N GLY A 91 -19.74 -8.81 -10.05
CA GLY A 91 -19.95 -7.75 -11.04
C GLY A 91 -20.70 -6.54 -10.48
N SER A 92 -21.76 -6.79 -9.70
CA SER A 92 -22.50 -5.73 -9.02
C SER A 92 -21.64 -5.01 -7.99
N ALA A 93 -20.99 -5.72 -7.08
CA ALA A 93 -20.16 -5.12 -6.03
C ALA A 93 -18.98 -4.33 -6.62
N ARG A 94 -18.33 -4.87 -7.66
CA ARG A 94 -17.26 -4.19 -8.42
C ARG A 94 -17.76 -2.86 -9.00
N THR A 95 -18.94 -2.87 -9.63
CA THR A 95 -19.52 -1.67 -10.24
C THR A 95 -19.82 -0.61 -9.19
N THR A 96 -20.44 -1.00 -8.07
CA THR A 96 -20.73 -0.10 -6.95
C THR A 96 -19.45 0.52 -6.40
N LEU A 97 -18.41 -0.28 -6.13
CA LEU A 97 -17.15 0.20 -5.57
C LEU A 97 -16.42 1.17 -6.51
N LEU A 98 -16.31 0.80 -7.79
CA LEU A 98 -15.64 1.66 -8.78
C LEU A 98 -16.43 2.95 -9.05
N SER A 99 -17.76 2.90 -9.04
CA SER A 99 -18.60 4.10 -9.15
C SER A 99 -18.41 5.01 -7.94
N LYS A 100 -18.42 4.44 -6.73
CA LYS A 100 -18.21 5.22 -5.49
C LYS A 100 -16.85 5.92 -5.49
N ALA A 101 -15.81 5.21 -5.90
CA ALA A 101 -14.47 5.79 -6.02
C ALA A 101 -14.44 6.91 -7.08
N ALA A 102 -15.10 6.72 -8.23
CA ALA A 102 -15.19 7.75 -9.27
C ALA A 102 -15.99 8.99 -8.81
N ASP A 103 -17.04 8.80 -8.02
CA ASP A 103 -17.82 9.90 -7.43
C ASP A 103 -16.95 10.72 -6.47
N ILE A 104 -16.14 10.06 -5.64
CA ILE A 104 -15.17 10.72 -4.74
C ILE A 104 -14.12 11.48 -5.56
N ASP A 105 -13.49 10.82 -6.53
CA ASP A 105 -12.46 11.40 -7.42
C ASP A 105 -12.96 12.59 -8.26
N SER A 106 -14.28 12.75 -8.42
CA SER A 106 -14.86 13.89 -9.16
C SER A 106 -14.89 15.18 -8.33
N GLY A 107 -14.63 15.07 -7.02
CA GLY A 107 -14.63 16.15 -6.05
C GLY A 107 -13.22 16.64 -5.68
N PRO A 108 -13.04 17.18 -4.46
CA PRO A 108 -11.76 17.62 -3.93
C PRO A 108 -10.97 16.52 -3.17
N LEU A 109 -11.35 15.26 -3.39
CA LEU A 109 -10.80 14.08 -2.74
C LEU A 109 -10.47 13.06 -3.82
N ASN A 110 -9.56 12.14 -3.53
CA ASN A 110 -9.22 11.05 -4.44
C ASN A 110 -9.05 9.71 -3.70
N VAL A 111 -9.28 8.62 -4.41
CA VAL A 111 -9.14 7.25 -3.88
C VAL A 111 -7.90 6.59 -4.48
N THR A 112 -6.94 6.24 -3.64
CA THR A 112 -5.69 5.59 -4.05
C THR A 112 -5.88 4.14 -4.49
N ASP A 113 -4.80 3.53 -5.01
CA ASP A 113 -4.78 2.11 -5.37
C ASP A 113 -5.00 1.18 -4.16
N GLN A 114 -4.69 1.65 -2.95
CA GLN A 114 -4.91 0.94 -1.68
C GLN A 114 -6.28 1.26 -1.04
N TRP A 115 -7.19 1.90 -1.77
CA TRP A 115 -8.51 2.32 -1.27
C TRP A 115 -8.45 3.28 -0.08
N VAL A 116 -7.40 4.09 0.00
CA VAL A 116 -7.31 5.20 0.96
C VAL A 116 -7.88 6.44 0.29
N VAL A 117 -8.79 7.14 0.97
CA VAL A 117 -9.31 8.45 0.55
C VAL A 117 -8.35 9.53 1.02
N MET A 118 -7.83 10.31 0.08
CA MET A 118 -6.90 11.42 0.32
C MET A 118 -7.53 12.75 -0.13
N ILE A 119 -6.91 13.85 0.28
CA ILE A 119 -7.32 15.20 -0.10
C ILE A 119 -6.52 15.58 -1.34
N ASP A 120 -7.19 16.09 -2.38
CA ASP A 120 -6.46 16.54 -3.56
C ASP A 120 -5.52 17.71 -3.18
N PRO A 121 -4.22 17.63 -3.55
CA PRO A 121 -3.28 18.66 -3.17
C PRO A 121 -3.60 19.99 -3.85
N ALA A 122 -3.90 21.01 -3.04
CA ALA A 122 -4.14 22.37 -3.48
C ALA A 122 -3.88 23.37 -2.35
N GLU A 123 -3.61 24.62 -2.71
CA GLU A 123 -3.61 25.72 -1.76
C GLU A 123 -5.01 25.94 -1.18
N MET A 124 -5.15 26.01 0.14
CA MET A 124 -6.45 26.14 0.79
C MET A 124 -6.38 26.76 2.18
N SER A 125 -7.50 27.23 2.71
CA SER A 125 -7.56 27.73 4.10
C SER A 125 -7.52 26.60 5.12
N ALA A 126 -7.15 26.92 6.36
CA ALA A 126 -7.21 25.97 7.49
C ALA A 126 -8.63 25.40 7.69
N GLN A 127 -9.65 26.25 7.53
CA GLN A 127 -11.05 25.83 7.65
C GLN A 127 -11.43 24.84 6.55
N LYS A 128 -10.97 25.08 5.32
CA LYS A 128 -11.25 24.18 4.20
C LYS A 128 -10.53 22.84 4.35
N ALA A 129 -9.27 22.85 4.77
CA ALA A 129 -8.50 21.63 5.05
C ALA A 129 -9.18 20.76 6.14
N ALA A 130 -9.64 21.38 7.24
CA ALA A 130 -10.36 20.67 8.30
C ALA A 130 -11.71 20.11 7.82
N GLU A 131 -12.44 20.84 6.98
CA GLU A 131 -13.67 20.35 6.35
C GLU A 131 -13.39 19.13 5.46
N LEU A 132 -12.37 19.21 4.59
CA LEU A 132 -11.99 18.13 3.69
C LEU A 132 -11.44 16.91 4.43
N GLN A 133 -10.71 17.09 5.53
CA GLN A 133 -10.27 15.98 6.39
C GLN A 133 -11.47 15.19 6.92
N LYS A 134 -12.51 15.89 7.40
CA LYS A 134 -13.72 15.23 7.87
C LYS A 134 -14.45 14.52 6.72
N GLN A 135 -14.57 15.17 5.56
CA GLN A 135 -15.16 14.56 4.37
C GLN A 135 -14.39 13.31 3.92
N ALA A 136 -13.05 13.32 3.98
CA ALA A 136 -12.21 12.18 3.67
C ALA A 136 -12.43 11.02 4.63
N GLN A 137 -12.58 11.29 5.94
CA GLN A 137 -12.88 10.26 6.93
C GLN A 137 -14.28 9.63 6.72
N ASP A 138 -15.29 10.46 6.46
CA ASP A 138 -16.64 10.00 6.17
C ASP A 138 -16.67 9.16 4.87
N ALA A 139 -16.02 9.64 3.81
CA ALA A 139 -15.90 8.93 2.54
C ALA A 139 -15.07 7.62 2.65
N GLN A 140 -14.04 7.59 3.52
CA GLN A 140 -13.26 6.38 3.80
C GLN A 140 -14.14 5.29 4.42
N ALA A 141 -15.04 5.65 5.34
CA ALA A 141 -15.98 4.69 5.93
C ALA A 141 -16.92 4.12 4.85
N GLU A 142 -17.46 4.97 3.99
CA GLU A 142 -18.35 4.54 2.90
C GLU A 142 -17.63 3.64 1.88
N ILE A 143 -16.39 3.95 1.50
CA ILE A 143 -15.58 3.08 0.63
C ILE A 143 -15.29 1.74 1.30
N ASN A 144 -14.97 1.75 2.59
CA ASN A 144 -14.70 0.52 3.34
C ASN A 144 -15.92 -0.40 3.37
N ASP A 145 -17.13 0.13 3.54
CA ASP A 145 -18.35 -0.68 3.52
C ASP A 145 -18.53 -1.40 2.18
N VAL A 146 -18.38 -0.69 1.06
CA VAL A 146 -18.53 -1.28 -0.27
C VAL A 146 -17.37 -2.24 -0.62
N LEU A 147 -16.16 -1.96 -0.13
CA LEU A 147 -15.02 -2.87 -0.26
C LEU A 147 -15.24 -4.19 0.50
N VAL A 148 -15.88 -4.13 1.67
CA VAL A 148 -16.29 -5.31 2.45
C VAL A 148 -17.38 -6.11 1.74
N GLU A 149 -18.32 -5.46 1.05
CA GLU A 149 -19.33 -6.14 0.24
C GLU A 149 -18.70 -6.91 -0.93
N LEU A 150 -17.72 -6.31 -1.62
CA LEU A 150 -16.97 -6.97 -2.68
C LEU A 150 -16.25 -8.23 -2.16
N ASP A 151 -15.56 -8.12 -1.03
CA ASP A 151 -14.88 -9.25 -0.38
C ASP A 151 -15.87 -10.36 -0.03
N SER A 152 -17.03 -9.99 0.51
CA SER A 152 -18.08 -10.94 0.88
C SER A 152 -18.68 -11.63 -0.35
N ALA A 153 -18.81 -10.94 -1.49
CA ALA A 153 -19.28 -11.51 -2.74
C ALA A 153 -18.29 -12.51 -3.35
N ASP A 154 -16.99 -12.19 -3.29
CA ASP A 154 -15.90 -13.09 -3.71
C ASP A 154 -15.85 -14.35 -2.82
N GLU A 155 -15.87 -14.16 -1.50
CA GLU A 155 -15.82 -15.27 -0.53
C GLU A 155 -17.04 -16.19 -0.64
N LEU A 156 -18.26 -15.64 -0.78
CA LEU A 156 -19.46 -16.44 -0.98
C LEU A 156 -19.41 -17.26 -2.27
N THR A 157 -18.83 -16.71 -3.33
CA THR A 157 -18.64 -17.41 -4.60
C THR A 157 -17.69 -18.59 -4.41
N LEU A 158 -16.56 -18.38 -3.74
CA LEU A 158 -15.62 -19.45 -3.39
C LEU A 158 -16.29 -20.54 -2.54
N GLN A 159 -17.06 -20.16 -1.52
CA GLN A 159 -17.78 -21.11 -0.66
C GLN A 159 -18.76 -21.97 -1.46
N LYS A 160 -19.50 -21.39 -2.41
CA LYS A 160 -20.42 -22.14 -3.29
C LYS A 160 -19.68 -23.11 -4.22
N LEU A 161 -18.53 -22.71 -4.77
CA LEU A 161 -17.70 -23.59 -5.59
C LEU A 161 -17.15 -24.76 -4.77
N MET A 162 -16.73 -24.51 -3.53
CA MET A 162 -16.28 -25.56 -2.61
C MET A 162 -17.43 -26.48 -2.19
N ALA A 163 -18.62 -25.95 -1.93
CA ALA A 163 -19.81 -26.73 -1.61
C ALA A 163 -20.18 -27.68 -2.77
N ALA A 164 -20.24 -27.18 -4.01
CA ALA A 164 -20.50 -28.01 -5.20
C ALA A 164 -19.47 -29.15 -5.35
N ARG A 165 -18.21 -28.88 -5.01
CA ARG A 165 -17.15 -29.89 -4.99
C ARG A 165 -17.35 -30.93 -3.91
N ILE A 166 -17.72 -30.54 -2.69
CA ILE A 166 -17.91 -31.47 -1.57
C ILE A 166 -19.16 -32.34 -1.82
N GLU A 167 -20.26 -31.74 -2.26
CA GLU A 167 -21.55 -32.43 -2.41
C GLU A 167 -21.58 -33.42 -3.58
N HIS A 168 -20.84 -33.14 -4.66
CA HIS A 168 -20.90 -33.96 -5.89
C HIS A 168 -19.53 -34.49 -6.34
N GLY A 169 -18.45 -34.24 -5.59
CA GLY A 169 -17.07 -34.57 -5.98
C GLY A 169 -16.70 -36.05 -5.92
N GLU A 170 -17.50 -36.89 -5.23
CA GLU A 170 -17.30 -38.35 -5.19
C GLU A 170 -17.28 -38.98 -6.61
N ILE A 171 -17.86 -38.29 -7.60
CA ILE A 171 -17.83 -38.70 -9.00
C ILE A 171 -16.41 -38.89 -9.58
N PHE A 172 -15.43 -38.21 -8.99
CA PHE A 172 -14.02 -38.26 -9.40
C PHE A 172 -13.21 -39.33 -8.66
N GLU A 173 -13.79 -40.02 -7.68
CA GLU A 173 -13.12 -41.12 -7.00
C GLU A 173 -12.94 -42.33 -7.93
N GLY A 174 -11.77 -42.97 -7.84
CA GLY A 174 -11.44 -44.17 -8.61
C GLY A 174 -11.27 -43.97 -10.13
N LEU A 175 -11.13 -42.75 -10.62
CA LEU A 175 -10.77 -42.49 -12.01
C LEU A 175 -9.29 -42.85 -12.28
N VAL A 176 -9.02 -43.51 -13.41
CA VAL A 176 -7.67 -43.94 -13.85
C VAL A 176 -6.76 -42.72 -14.08
N TYR A 177 -7.35 -41.62 -14.52
CA TYR A 177 -6.74 -40.29 -14.47
C TYR A 177 -7.31 -39.62 -13.24
N GLY A 178 -6.47 -39.26 -12.28
CA GLY A 178 -6.88 -38.67 -11.00
C GLY A 178 -7.74 -37.41 -11.16
N PRO A 179 -8.27 -36.86 -10.06
CA PRO A 179 -9.01 -35.60 -10.11
C PRO A 179 -8.21 -34.52 -10.84
N PRO A 180 -8.87 -33.45 -11.35
CA PRO A 180 -8.17 -32.25 -11.83
C PRO A 180 -7.06 -31.88 -10.85
N GLY A 181 -5.93 -31.39 -11.37
CA GLY A 181 -4.71 -31.12 -10.59
C GLY A 181 -4.96 -30.27 -9.32
N PRO A 182 -3.95 -30.17 -8.43
CA PRO A 182 -4.09 -29.46 -7.17
C PRO A 182 -4.70 -28.08 -7.38
N VAL A 183 -5.72 -27.75 -6.59
CA VAL A 183 -6.35 -26.41 -6.62
C VAL A 183 -5.26 -25.40 -6.26
N PRO A 184 -5.01 -24.38 -7.09
CA PRO A 184 -4.09 -23.32 -6.74
C PRO A 184 -4.46 -22.72 -5.38
N PRO A 185 -3.49 -22.31 -4.55
CA PRO A 185 -3.81 -21.64 -3.30
C PRO A 185 -4.66 -20.40 -3.59
N VAL A 186 -5.60 -20.09 -2.69
CA VAL A 186 -6.41 -18.88 -2.77
C VAL A 186 -5.46 -17.67 -2.74
N PRO A 187 -5.59 -16.71 -3.68
CA PRO A 187 -4.80 -15.49 -3.63
C PRO A 187 -4.99 -14.76 -2.30
N GLY A 188 -3.89 -14.24 -1.74
CA GLY A 188 -3.97 -13.35 -0.57
C GLY A 188 -4.50 -11.96 -0.93
N ASP A 189 -4.89 -11.20 0.09
CA ASP A 189 -5.30 -9.81 -0.08
C ASP A 189 -4.14 -8.95 -0.62
N GLU A 190 -4.43 -8.09 -1.60
CA GLU A 190 -3.47 -7.12 -2.16
C GLU A 190 -3.46 -5.79 -1.39
N VAL A 191 -4.50 -5.54 -0.58
CA VAL A 191 -4.65 -4.34 0.25
C VAL A 191 -5.03 -4.73 1.69
N PRO A 192 -4.70 -3.90 2.71
CA PRO A 192 -5.09 -4.18 4.08
C PRO A 192 -6.61 -4.26 4.28
N ASN A 193 -7.07 -5.24 5.07
CA ASN A 193 -8.49 -5.48 5.27
C ASN A 193 -9.13 -4.48 6.25
N PRO A 194 -10.10 -3.65 5.84
CA PRO A 194 -10.72 -2.65 6.71
C PRO A 194 -11.61 -3.24 7.81
N LYS A 195 -11.96 -4.54 7.74
CA LYS A 195 -12.63 -5.26 8.84
C LYS A 195 -11.71 -5.34 10.06
N ASN A 196 -10.41 -5.39 9.85
CA ASN A 196 -9.42 -5.58 10.90
C ASN A 196 -8.91 -4.22 11.42
N PRO A 197 -8.62 -4.11 12.73
CA PRO A 197 -8.05 -2.88 13.31
C PRO A 197 -6.78 -2.41 12.59
N GLU A 198 -5.91 -3.34 12.20
CA GLU A 198 -4.64 -3.05 11.53
C GLU A 198 -4.86 -2.41 10.14
N GLY A 199 -5.87 -2.87 9.40
CA GLY A 199 -6.21 -2.31 8.09
C GLY A 199 -6.77 -0.89 8.20
N ARG A 200 -7.59 -0.62 9.21
CA ARG A 200 -8.08 0.75 9.49
C ARG A 200 -6.94 1.67 9.94
N GLN A 201 -6.07 1.20 10.82
CA GLN A 201 -4.89 1.95 11.26
C GLN A 201 -3.97 2.30 10.09
N PHE A 202 -3.79 1.37 9.13
CA PHE A 202 -3.05 1.67 7.91
C PHE A 202 -3.68 2.83 7.13
N GLN A 203 -5.00 2.82 6.92
CA GLN A 203 -5.70 3.87 6.18
C GLN A 203 -5.63 5.23 6.89
N GLU A 204 -5.81 5.24 8.22
CA GLU A 204 -5.70 6.43 9.06
C GLU A 204 -4.29 7.03 9.00
N ALA A 205 -3.28 6.17 9.11
CA ALA A 205 -1.88 6.56 8.94
C ALA A 205 -1.62 7.08 7.54
N ALA A 206 -2.22 6.45 6.53
CA ALA A 206 -2.03 6.80 5.15
C ALA A 206 -2.47 8.23 4.85
N LEU A 207 -3.69 8.56 5.27
CA LEU A 207 -4.24 9.90 5.19
C LEU A 207 -3.43 10.89 6.03
N ALA A 208 -3.08 10.54 7.27
CA ALA A 208 -2.39 11.45 8.15
C ALA A 208 -0.99 11.83 7.63
N GLN A 209 -0.28 10.91 6.96
CA GLN A 209 1.03 11.21 6.35
C GLN A 209 0.89 12.12 5.14
N ASP A 210 -0.09 11.81 4.29
CA ASP A 210 -0.40 12.63 3.13
C ASP A 210 -0.71 14.07 3.56
N MET A 211 -1.51 14.24 4.61
CA MET A 211 -1.81 15.55 5.17
C MET A 211 -0.61 16.24 5.81
N ALA A 212 0.24 15.51 6.53
CA ALA A 212 1.42 16.06 7.22
C ALA A 212 2.58 16.40 6.26
N THR A 213 2.49 16.00 5.00
CA THR A 213 3.50 16.28 3.98
C THR A 213 2.97 17.15 2.84
N THR A 214 1.67 17.40 2.77
CA THR A 214 1.09 18.27 1.74
C THR A 214 0.98 19.69 2.24
N ILE A 215 1.63 20.62 1.56
CA ILE A 215 1.61 22.05 1.89
C ILE A 215 0.22 22.59 1.62
N ARG A 216 -0.42 23.11 2.64
CA ARG A 216 -1.71 23.80 2.57
C ARG A 216 -1.52 25.25 2.12
N ASP A 217 -0.53 25.93 2.71
CA ASP A 217 -0.31 27.37 2.57
C ASP A 217 1.17 27.71 2.81
N VAL A 218 1.63 28.78 2.17
CA VAL A 218 3.02 29.27 2.25
C VAL A 218 3.00 30.75 2.60
N GLU A 219 3.67 31.10 3.69
CA GLU A 219 3.83 32.49 4.12
C GLU A 219 5.30 32.89 4.07
N GLU A 220 5.61 34.00 3.39
CA GLU A 220 6.95 34.57 3.31
C GLU A 220 7.01 35.89 4.11
N THR A 221 7.97 35.98 5.01
CA THR A 221 8.19 37.14 5.88
C THR A 221 9.69 37.44 6.01
N VAL A 222 10.00 38.52 6.70
CA VAL A 222 11.37 38.91 7.05
C VAL A 222 11.40 39.12 8.57
N ASP A 223 12.39 38.55 9.24
CA ASP A 223 12.54 38.72 10.69
C ASP A 223 13.13 40.10 11.06
N GLU A 224 13.27 40.37 12.36
CA GLU A 224 13.78 41.65 12.86
C GLU A 224 15.21 41.95 12.40
N ASP A 225 15.98 40.91 12.09
CA ASP A 225 17.38 41.00 11.67
C ASP A 225 17.53 41.03 10.13
N GLY A 226 16.41 41.01 9.38
CA GLY A 226 16.39 41.06 7.92
C GLY A 226 16.52 39.70 7.23
N ASN A 227 16.54 38.60 7.97
CA ASN A 227 16.61 37.25 7.39
C ASN A 227 15.26 36.87 6.76
N ARG A 228 15.31 36.08 5.69
CA ARG A 228 14.10 35.62 5.01
C ARG A 228 13.51 34.44 5.77
N VAL A 229 12.21 34.48 6.05
CA VAL A 229 11.49 33.43 6.77
C VAL A 229 10.34 32.92 5.92
N THR A 230 10.37 31.64 5.57
CA THR A 230 9.30 30.96 4.83
C THR A 230 8.63 29.93 5.75
N THR A 231 7.35 30.13 6.03
CA THR A 231 6.54 29.20 6.81
C THR A 231 5.67 28.36 5.89
N LEU A 232 5.97 27.07 5.84
CA LEU A 232 5.12 26.08 5.18
C LEU A 232 4.14 25.54 6.21
N THR A 233 2.83 25.69 5.98
CA THR A 233 1.83 25.04 6.81
C THR A 233 1.23 23.87 6.05
N MET A 234 1.21 22.69 6.66
CA MET A 234 0.69 21.45 6.04
C MET A 234 -0.83 21.33 6.21
N LEU A 235 -1.46 20.37 5.51
CA LEU A 235 -2.91 20.13 5.60
C LEU A 235 -3.36 19.74 7.02
N ASP A 236 -2.52 19.02 7.77
CA ASP A 236 -2.81 18.63 9.16
C ASP A 236 -2.58 19.76 10.18
N GLY A 237 -2.03 20.90 9.74
CA GLY A 237 -1.69 22.05 10.57
C GLY A 237 -0.28 22.04 11.15
N SER A 238 0.53 21.01 10.90
CA SER A 238 1.96 21.03 11.19
C SER A 238 2.67 22.13 10.38
N THR A 239 3.83 22.57 10.87
CA THR A 239 4.57 23.69 10.27
C THR A 239 6.03 23.34 10.04
N GLN A 240 6.57 23.82 8.92
CA GLN A 240 8.00 23.84 8.66
C GLN A 240 8.42 25.28 8.40
N VAL A 241 9.10 25.88 9.37
CA VAL A 241 9.57 27.26 9.32
C VAL A 241 11.02 27.25 8.88
N THR A 242 11.29 27.85 7.73
CA THR A 242 12.64 27.98 7.21
C THR A 242 13.14 29.41 7.35
N THR A 243 14.34 29.58 7.88
CA THR A 243 15.05 30.86 8.01
C THR A 243 16.32 30.80 7.17
N GLU A 244 16.44 31.68 6.19
CA GLU A 244 17.66 31.91 5.41
C GLU A 244 18.40 33.12 5.98
N TYR A 245 19.58 32.87 6.57
CA TYR A 245 20.43 33.91 7.14
C TYR A 245 21.20 34.62 6.02
N ILE A 246 20.93 35.93 5.87
CA ILE A 246 21.58 36.75 4.84
C ILE A 246 22.80 37.48 5.40
N ASP A 247 23.64 38.03 4.52
CA ASP A 247 24.71 38.93 4.95
C ASP A 247 24.11 40.26 5.42
N GLN A 248 24.18 40.50 6.73
CA GLN A 248 23.68 41.72 7.36
C GLN A 248 24.68 42.89 7.28
N GLY A 249 25.86 42.69 6.66
CA GLY A 249 26.88 43.72 6.44
C GLY A 249 27.66 44.13 7.71
N LEU A 250 27.31 43.58 8.87
CA LEU A 250 27.96 43.80 10.16
C LEU A 250 28.31 42.46 10.83
N PRO A 251 29.59 42.02 10.79
CA PRO A 251 30.01 40.72 11.34
C PRO A 251 29.76 40.52 12.84
N SER A 252 29.61 41.60 13.61
CA SER A 252 29.37 41.54 15.06
C SER A 252 27.93 41.21 15.45
N GLU A 253 26.98 41.31 14.53
CA GLU A 253 25.55 41.05 14.75
C GLU A 253 25.10 39.73 14.10
N GLN A 254 25.99 39.09 13.34
CA GLN A 254 25.71 37.88 12.58
C GLN A 254 25.82 36.63 13.47
N VAL A 255 24.67 36.05 13.84
CA VAL A 255 24.59 34.82 14.67
C VAL A 255 25.09 33.59 13.91
N TYR A 256 24.83 33.51 12.60
CA TYR A 256 25.27 32.44 11.71
C TYR A 256 25.76 33.00 10.38
N ALA A 257 26.72 32.30 9.74
CA ALA A 257 27.29 32.73 8.47
C ALA A 257 26.21 32.97 7.39
N ALA A 258 26.40 33.98 6.55
CA ALA A 258 25.52 34.24 5.42
C ALA A 258 25.40 33.00 4.52
N GLY A 259 24.18 32.69 4.07
CA GLY A 259 23.85 31.47 3.32
C GLY A 259 23.54 30.26 4.20
N THR A 260 23.52 30.41 5.52
CA THR A 260 22.99 29.38 6.43
C THR A 260 21.48 29.27 6.27
N VAL A 261 20.97 28.06 6.16
CA VAL A 261 19.53 27.80 6.12
C VAL A 261 19.14 26.89 7.28
N LYS A 262 18.17 27.33 8.08
CA LYS A 262 17.62 26.60 9.22
C LYS A 262 16.16 26.27 8.98
N LEU A 263 15.76 25.02 9.12
CA LEU A 263 14.38 24.55 9.06
C LEU A 263 13.98 23.96 10.41
N VAL A 264 12.93 24.51 11.00
CA VAL A 264 12.30 23.98 12.22
C VAL A 264 10.97 23.36 11.86
N HIS A 265 10.81 22.09 12.20
CA HIS A 265 9.59 21.33 12.00
C HIS A 265 8.86 21.19 13.33
N ASN A 266 7.59 21.58 13.37
CA ASN A 266 6.69 21.38 14.50
C ASN A 266 5.46 20.58 14.08
N ASP A 267 4.96 19.74 14.99
CA ASP A 267 3.70 19.02 14.79
C ASP A 267 2.49 19.98 14.79
N LYS A 268 1.30 19.46 14.48
CA LYS A 268 0.05 20.22 14.48
C LYS A 268 -0.34 20.85 15.82
N ASN A 269 0.29 20.43 16.93
CA ASN A 269 0.08 20.98 18.26
C ASN A 269 1.14 22.03 18.64
N GLY A 270 2.11 22.29 17.75
CA GLY A 270 3.23 23.18 17.98
C GLY A 270 4.39 22.55 18.76
N ASN A 271 4.42 21.22 18.93
CA ASN A 271 5.55 20.55 19.56
C ASN A 271 6.70 20.42 18.55
N PHE A 272 7.92 20.63 19.03
CA PHE A 272 9.13 20.42 18.25
C PHE A 272 9.25 18.97 17.78
N VAL A 273 9.50 18.79 16.48
CA VAL A 273 9.78 17.50 15.85
C VAL A 273 11.26 17.36 15.54
N SER A 274 11.77 18.31 14.76
CA SER A 274 13.15 18.31 14.30
C SER A 274 13.61 19.68 13.87
N GLU A 275 14.92 19.89 13.91
CA GLU A 275 15.61 21.03 13.33
C GLU A 275 16.61 20.53 12.31
N THR A 276 16.70 21.16 11.15
CA THR A 276 17.78 20.95 10.18
C THR A 276 18.47 22.27 9.93
N MET A 277 19.80 22.30 10.02
CA MET A 277 20.59 23.49 9.74
C MET A 277 21.69 23.15 8.75
N THR A 278 21.77 23.89 7.65
CA THR A 278 22.83 23.77 6.64
C THR A 278 23.65 25.05 6.65
N THR A 279 24.93 24.94 6.98
CA THR A 279 25.87 26.06 7.14
C THR A 279 26.97 25.97 6.07
N PRO A 280 27.23 27.05 5.30
CA PRO A 280 28.40 27.11 4.42
C PRO A 280 29.71 27.04 5.20
N ARG A 281 30.70 26.33 4.66
CA ARG A 281 32.04 26.22 5.26
C ARG A 281 33.03 27.16 4.57
N GLU A 282 34.04 27.61 5.32
CA GLU A 282 35.13 28.45 4.76
C GLU A 282 35.90 27.76 3.63
N ASP A 283 35.99 26.43 3.66
CA ASP A 283 36.63 25.60 2.64
C ASP A 283 35.81 25.47 1.35
N GLY A 284 34.66 26.14 1.23
CA GLY A 284 33.73 26.05 0.11
C GLY A 284 32.79 24.84 0.18
N GLY A 285 32.87 24.05 1.25
CA GLY A 285 31.96 22.95 1.55
C GLY A 285 30.68 23.38 2.28
N SER A 286 29.99 22.41 2.86
CA SER A 286 28.79 22.63 3.68
C SER A 286 28.73 21.66 4.86
N LEU A 287 28.15 22.11 5.96
CA LEU A 287 27.85 21.31 7.15
C LEU A 287 26.32 21.29 7.34
N THR A 288 25.73 20.10 7.33
CA THR A 288 24.30 19.89 7.63
C THR A 288 24.18 19.18 8.97
N GLU A 289 23.44 19.76 9.90
CA GLU A 289 23.11 19.19 11.20
C GLU A 289 21.61 18.97 11.30
N VAL A 290 21.20 17.83 11.85
CA VAL A 290 19.79 17.50 12.08
C VAL A 290 19.61 17.09 13.53
N TRP A 291 18.70 17.75 14.23
CA TRP A 291 18.34 17.44 15.60
C TRP A 291 16.90 16.94 15.65
N TYR A 292 16.67 15.91 16.43
CA TYR A 292 15.34 15.35 16.68
C TYR A 292 14.89 15.62 18.12
N ALA A 293 13.59 15.56 18.35
CA ALA A 293 12.98 15.84 19.66
C ALA A 293 13.47 14.92 20.80
N ASP A 294 13.89 13.70 20.49
CA ASP A 294 14.46 12.75 21.45
C ASP A 294 15.92 13.06 21.85
N GLY A 295 16.51 14.09 21.24
CA GLY A 295 17.90 14.49 21.41
C GLY A 295 18.88 13.80 20.45
N THR A 296 18.42 12.91 19.57
CA THR A 296 19.27 12.34 18.52
C THR A 296 19.74 13.46 17.58
N LYS A 297 21.04 13.45 17.25
CA LYS A 297 21.71 14.41 16.38
C LYS A 297 22.44 13.69 15.26
N LEU A 298 22.21 14.13 14.03
CA LEU A 298 23.01 13.76 12.87
C LEU A 298 23.86 14.95 12.44
N THR A 299 25.12 14.70 12.11
CA THR A 299 26.02 15.71 11.52
C THR A 299 26.55 15.16 10.21
N MET A 300 26.47 15.94 9.14
CA MET A 300 26.95 15.56 7.81
C MET A 300 27.77 16.72 7.24
N SER A 301 28.96 16.46 6.73
CA SER A 301 29.84 17.48 6.15
C SER A 301 30.29 17.06 4.76
N GLU A 302 30.19 18.00 3.82
CA GLU A 302 30.71 17.87 2.46
C GLU A 302 31.82 18.92 2.27
N THR A 303 33.00 18.48 1.85
CA THR A 303 34.11 19.40 1.46
C THR A 303 33.91 19.92 0.04
N ALA A 304 34.63 20.98 -0.36
CA ALA A 304 34.57 21.48 -1.74
C ALA A 304 34.99 20.45 -2.80
N ASP A 305 35.86 19.49 -2.44
CA ASP A 305 36.28 18.39 -3.31
C ASP A 305 35.24 17.25 -3.38
N GLY A 306 34.10 17.39 -2.68
CA GLY A 306 32.99 16.43 -2.69
C GLY A 306 33.15 15.25 -1.73
N VAL A 307 34.17 15.26 -0.85
CA VAL A 307 34.32 14.26 0.21
C VAL A 307 33.22 14.45 1.25
N ARG A 308 32.49 13.38 1.55
CA ARG A 308 31.34 13.35 2.48
C ARG A 308 31.71 12.58 3.73
N THR A 309 31.35 13.10 4.87
CA THR A 309 31.46 12.42 6.16
C THR A 309 30.20 12.67 6.96
N GLY A 310 29.83 11.76 7.86
CA GLY A 310 28.84 12.11 8.87
C GLY A 310 28.96 11.27 10.12
N SER A 311 28.28 11.73 11.15
CA SER A 311 28.20 11.09 12.43
C SER A 311 26.79 11.15 12.97
N CYS A 312 26.45 10.17 13.79
CA CYS A 312 25.22 10.08 14.54
C CYS A 312 25.58 10.11 16.03
N TRP A 313 24.84 10.88 16.81
CA TRP A 313 24.89 10.86 18.26
C TRP A 313 23.49 10.75 18.86
N THR A 314 23.32 9.93 19.90
CA THR A 314 22.07 9.78 20.66
C THR A 314 22.39 9.87 22.16
N PRO A 315 21.52 10.50 22.98
CA PRO A 315 21.75 10.60 24.41
C PRO A 315 22.03 9.24 25.06
N GLY A 316 23.12 9.18 25.83
CA GLY A 316 23.55 7.95 26.53
C GLY A 316 24.32 6.94 25.67
N ARG A 317 24.69 7.31 24.42
CA ARG A 317 25.53 6.50 23.53
C ARG A 317 26.76 7.28 23.06
N ASP A 318 27.78 6.55 22.63
CA ASP A 318 28.94 7.14 21.97
C ASP A 318 28.58 7.62 20.56
N GLU A 319 29.31 8.62 20.05
CA GLU A 319 29.13 9.10 18.68
C GLU A 319 29.63 8.05 17.68
N VAL A 320 28.80 7.73 16.69
CA VAL A 320 29.08 6.74 15.64
C VAL A 320 29.34 7.46 14.33
N ILE A 321 30.39 7.06 13.62
CA ILE A 321 30.67 7.56 12.26
C ILE A 321 29.82 6.76 11.27
N LEU A 322 29.09 7.47 10.41
CA LEU A 322 28.25 6.87 9.38
C LEU A 322 29.13 6.25 8.28
N PRO A 323 28.78 5.06 7.76
CA PRO A 323 29.51 4.45 6.67
C PRO A 323 29.31 5.21 5.36
N ASP A 324 30.29 5.16 4.45
CA ASP A 324 30.21 5.81 3.13
C ASP A 324 28.98 5.38 2.31
N SER A 325 28.48 4.15 2.52
CA SER A 325 27.26 3.66 1.85
C SER A 325 26.04 4.53 2.12
N PHE A 326 25.95 5.14 3.32
CA PHE A 326 24.88 6.07 3.68
C PHE A 326 24.77 7.25 2.72
N PHE A 327 25.90 7.69 2.14
CA PHE A 327 25.96 8.85 1.24
C PHE A 327 25.92 8.50 -0.25
N ASN A 328 25.99 7.22 -0.59
CA ASN A 328 26.07 6.73 -1.96
C ASN A 328 24.77 6.07 -2.43
N ASP A 329 23.92 5.64 -1.50
CA ASP A 329 22.59 5.15 -1.83
C ASP A 329 21.65 6.32 -2.15
N PRO A 330 20.82 6.22 -3.21
CA PRO A 330 19.89 7.28 -3.57
C PRO A 330 18.92 7.52 -2.41
N VAL A 331 18.71 8.79 -2.05
CA VAL A 331 17.58 9.17 -1.20
C VAL A 331 16.31 8.78 -1.95
N PRO A 332 15.51 7.84 -1.44
CA PRO A 332 14.24 7.54 -2.10
C PRO A 332 13.36 8.78 -1.99
N THR A 333 12.63 9.09 -3.06
CA THR A 333 11.44 9.94 -2.94
C THR A 333 10.57 9.36 -1.83
N LEU A 334 10.12 10.21 -0.90
CA LEU A 334 9.29 9.76 0.21
C LEU A 334 8.05 9.05 -0.32
N ALA A 335 7.59 8.04 0.41
CA ALA A 335 6.34 7.35 0.12
C ALA A 335 5.19 8.36 -0.07
N GLY A 336 4.48 8.26 -1.20
CA GLY A 336 3.45 9.22 -1.61
C GLY A 336 3.92 10.38 -2.50
N GLY A 337 5.18 10.35 -2.97
CA GLY A 337 5.71 11.35 -3.91
C GLY A 337 6.16 12.65 -3.25
N ALA A 338 6.26 12.68 -1.91
CA ALA A 338 6.71 13.86 -1.19
C ALA A 338 8.21 14.09 -1.38
N LEU A 339 8.56 15.36 -1.61
CA LEU A 339 9.94 15.78 -1.62
C LEU A 339 10.43 15.85 -0.18
N SER A 340 11.47 15.09 0.14
CA SER A 340 12.27 15.31 1.34
C SER A 340 13.06 16.63 1.28
N GLY A 341 13.10 17.30 0.12
CA GLY A 341 14.00 18.43 -0.11
C GLY A 341 15.44 17.99 -0.34
N LEU A 342 15.66 16.68 -0.51
CA LEU A 342 16.96 16.06 -0.75
C LEU A 342 17.12 15.61 -2.21
N GLU A 343 16.06 15.70 -3.00
CA GLU A 343 15.97 15.20 -4.38
C GLU A 343 16.75 16.04 -5.39
N VAL A 344 17.01 17.32 -5.11
CA VAL A 344 17.65 18.25 -6.05
C VAL A 344 19.13 17.91 -6.33
N LYS A 345 19.70 16.91 -5.63
CA LYS A 345 21.03 16.34 -5.92
C LYS A 345 21.11 14.82 -5.71
N ALA A 346 20.07 14.06 -6.03
CA ALA A 346 20.17 12.60 -6.04
C ALA A 346 21.31 12.15 -6.99
N GLY A 347 22.40 11.63 -6.41
CA GLY A 347 23.65 11.27 -7.11
C GLY A 347 24.80 12.31 -7.06
N GLN A 348 24.64 13.46 -6.40
CA GLN A 348 25.65 14.54 -6.40
C GLN A 348 26.07 15.14 -5.03
N GLY A 349 25.46 14.80 -3.89
CA GLY A 349 25.90 15.40 -2.61
C GLY A 349 25.25 14.87 -1.33
N ILE A 350 25.71 15.37 -0.18
CA ILE A 350 24.95 15.35 1.09
C ILE A 350 23.64 16.12 0.91
N PRO A 351 22.54 15.70 1.54
CA PRO A 351 21.36 16.52 1.83
C PRO A 351 21.66 17.99 2.17
N LYS A 352 21.44 18.94 1.25
CA LYS A 352 21.54 20.38 1.52
C LYS A 352 20.19 21.03 1.40
N LEU A 353 19.74 21.65 2.49
CA LEU A 353 18.65 22.61 2.43
C LEU A 353 19.18 23.87 1.74
N SER A 354 18.49 24.35 0.71
CA SER A 354 18.88 25.57 -0.01
C SER A 354 17.65 26.40 -0.33
N ALA A 355 17.84 27.72 -0.47
CA ALA A 355 16.78 28.66 -0.81
C ALA A 355 16.06 28.28 -2.12
N ASP A 356 16.81 27.81 -3.12
CA ASP A 356 16.26 27.37 -4.42
C ASP A 356 15.23 26.23 -4.30
N ILE A 357 15.40 25.32 -3.33
CA ILE A 357 14.45 24.22 -3.09
C ILE A 357 13.14 24.77 -2.51
N LEU A 358 13.21 25.86 -1.75
CA LEU A 358 12.08 26.46 -1.04
C LEU A 358 11.30 27.41 -1.94
N GLU A 359 11.96 28.17 -2.82
CA GLU A 359 11.32 29.07 -3.79
C GLU A 359 10.39 28.33 -4.77
N GLY A 360 10.60 27.02 -4.95
CA GLY A 360 9.74 26.16 -5.77
C GLY A 360 8.49 25.64 -5.07
N LEU A 361 8.40 25.73 -3.74
CA LEU A 361 7.30 25.15 -2.96
C LEU A 361 6.08 26.08 -2.95
N LYS A 362 4.92 25.51 -3.25
CA LYS A 362 3.63 26.21 -3.30
C LYS A 362 2.55 25.37 -2.61
N GLY A 363 1.40 25.97 -2.33
CA GLY A 363 0.23 25.21 -1.88
C GLY A 363 -0.09 24.04 -2.82
N GLY A 364 -0.35 22.88 -2.25
CA GLY A 364 -0.51 21.59 -2.93
C GLY A 364 0.80 20.84 -3.23
N ALA A 365 1.98 21.44 -3.04
CA ALA A 365 3.23 20.69 -3.17
C ALA A 365 3.42 19.74 -1.97
N LYS A 366 4.08 18.60 -2.21
CA LYS A 366 4.41 17.65 -1.16
C LYS A 366 5.85 17.85 -0.67
N PHE A 367 6.01 18.18 0.60
CA PHE A 367 7.29 18.42 1.25
C PHE A 367 7.33 17.82 2.66
N GLY A 368 8.23 16.87 2.89
CA GLY A 368 8.50 16.28 4.20
C GLY A 368 9.70 16.89 4.91
N GLY A 369 10.65 17.45 4.17
CA GLY A 369 11.87 18.04 4.71
C GLY A 369 13.00 17.04 5.02
N PRO A 370 14.25 17.52 5.23
CA PRO A 370 15.46 16.68 5.30
C PRO A 370 15.44 15.61 6.39
N ALA A 371 14.94 15.97 7.59
CA ALA A 371 14.88 15.08 8.74
C ALA A 371 14.03 13.82 8.47
N VAL A 372 12.96 13.96 7.68
CA VAL A 372 12.05 12.89 7.27
C VAL A 372 12.66 12.02 6.18
N GLY A 373 13.41 12.64 5.25
CA GLY A 373 14.21 11.93 4.25
C GLY A 373 15.25 11.01 4.90
N ILE A 374 15.99 11.50 5.89
CA ILE A 374 16.98 10.72 6.64
C ILE A 374 16.33 9.56 7.39
N ALA A 375 15.18 9.80 8.02
CA ALA A 375 14.42 8.76 8.69
C ALA A 375 14.02 7.62 7.74
N SER A 376 13.61 7.99 6.53
CA SER A 376 13.25 7.05 5.48
C SER A 376 14.47 6.25 5.01
N MET A 377 15.65 6.87 4.91
CA MET A 377 16.90 6.14 4.63
C MET A 377 17.26 5.14 5.74
N ALA A 378 17.22 5.58 7.01
CA ALA A 378 17.50 4.71 8.15
C ALA A 378 16.56 3.51 8.15
N TYR A 379 15.28 3.74 7.87
CA TYR A 379 14.30 2.68 7.70
C TYR A 379 14.67 1.70 6.57
N ASN A 380 15.14 2.19 5.43
CA ASN A 380 15.54 1.32 4.32
C ASN A 380 16.72 0.42 4.68
N ILE A 381 17.69 0.95 5.42
CA ILE A 381 18.86 0.18 5.85
C ILE A 381 18.44 -1.03 6.70
N VAL A 382 17.42 -0.90 7.55
CA VAL A 382 16.92 -2.02 8.36
C VAL A 382 15.88 -2.90 7.66
N SER A 383 15.24 -2.39 6.60
CA SER A 383 14.15 -3.09 5.90
C SER A 383 14.54 -3.64 4.53
N ALA A 384 15.82 -3.51 4.16
CA ALA A 384 16.42 -3.94 2.92
C ALA A 384 16.22 -5.46 2.74
N GLU A 385 15.17 -5.81 1.99
CA GLU A 385 15.04 -6.98 1.09
C GLU A 385 13.56 -7.37 0.88
N THR A 386 12.62 -6.95 1.75
CA THR A 386 11.18 -7.28 1.54
C THR A 386 10.19 -6.26 2.09
N LEU A 387 10.52 -5.53 3.16
CA LEU A 387 9.55 -4.65 3.83
C LEU A 387 9.49 -3.26 3.19
N HIS A 388 10.62 -2.74 2.71
CA HIS A 388 10.67 -1.49 1.96
C HIS A 388 9.87 -1.57 0.66
N GLU A 389 10.10 -2.59 -0.16
CA GLU A 389 9.39 -2.76 -1.45
C GLU A 389 7.88 -2.90 -1.23
N ARG A 390 7.46 -3.61 -0.18
CA ARG A 390 6.03 -3.73 0.18
C ARG A 390 5.44 -2.43 0.68
N CYS A 391 6.18 -1.66 1.47
CA CYS A 391 5.76 -0.35 1.94
C CYS A 391 5.65 0.62 0.76
N VAL A 392 6.71 0.75 -0.06
CA VAL A 392 6.70 1.59 -1.25
C VAL A 392 5.63 1.16 -2.24
N ALA A 393 5.40 -0.13 -2.49
CA ALA A 393 4.33 -0.60 -3.36
C ALA A 393 2.94 -0.25 -2.81
N ALA A 394 2.73 -0.39 -1.49
CA ALA A 394 1.51 0.06 -0.83
C ALA A 394 1.29 1.58 -1.02
N TRP A 395 2.34 2.39 -0.96
CA TRP A 395 2.21 3.84 -1.08
C TRP A 395 2.25 4.40 -2.50
N SER A 396 2.87 3.69 -3.45
CA SER A 396 3.04 4.11 -4.85
C SER A 396 2.04 3.46 -5.82
N GLY A 397 1.20 2.53 -5.35
CA GLY A 397 0.28 1.78 -6.21
C GLY A 397 0.99 0.89 -7.24
N GLY A 398 2.25 0.53 -6.98
CA GLY A 398 3.12 -0.19 -7.90
C GLY A 398 2.94 -1.71 -7.87
N VAL A 399 2.24 -2.24 -8.89
CA VAL A 399 2.28 -3.58 -9.50
C VAL A 399 2.82 -4.76 -8.65
N GLY A 400 1.88 -5.65 -8.31
CA GLY A 400 2.00 -7.05 -7.89
C GLY A 400 3.37 -7.74 -7.91
N LEU A 401 3.83 -8.12 -6.72
CA LEU A 401 4.76 -9.23 -6.57
C LEU A 401 3.97 -10.55 -6.70
N ALA A 402 4.12 -11.17 -7.87
CA ALA A 402 3.66 -12.51 -8.15
C ALA A 402 4.33 -13.52 -7.19
N GLY A 403 3.56 -14.10 -6.29
CA GLY A 403 4.01 -15.18 -5.43
C GLY A 403 3.31 -15.14 -4.09
N GLY A 404 2.26 -15.95 -3.94
CA GLY A 404 1.47 -16.03 -2.72
C GLY A 404 2.33 -16.14 -1.47
N LEU A 405 2.23 -15.12 -0.62
CA LEU A 405 2.61 -15.21 0.78
C LEU A 405 1.38 -14.84 1.60
N ALA A 406 0.53 -15.84 1.77
CA ALA A 406 -0.29 -15.99 2.96
C ALA A 406 0.65 -16.13 4.16
N THR A 407 1.16 -15.00 4.61
CA THR A 407 1.64 -14.83 5.97
C THR A 407 0.99 -13.54 6.41
N THR A 408 0.26 -13.63 7.51
CA THR A 408 0.23 -12.60 8.54
C THR A 408 1.33 -11.54 8.33
N ILE A 409 1.03 -10.30 8.65
CA ILE A 409 2.05 -9.33 9.05
C ILE A 409 2.75 -9.92 10.30
N ALA A 410 3.50 -11.01 10.15
CA ALA A 410 4.40 -11.63 11.09
C ALA A 410 5.72 -10.93 10.83
N VAL A 411 5.76 -9.70 11.32
CA VAL A 411 6.93 -8.85 11.22
C VAL A 411 7.78 -9.13 12.43
N GLY A 412 8.68 -10.08 12.25
CA GLY A 412 9.95 -10.12 12.98
C GLY A 412 11.03 -9.52 12.07
N ALA A 413 12.09 -8.88 12.55
CA ALA A 413 12.52 -8.73 13.93
C ALA A 413 13.45 -7.51 14.05
N VAL A 414 12.92 -6.39 14.52
CA VAL A 414 13.69 -5.46 15.38
C VAL A 414 12.96 -5.46 16.72
N PRO A 415 13.58 -5.90 17.83
CA PRO A 415 12.97 -5.77 19.14
C PRO A 415 12.57 -4.31 19.37
N GLY A 416 11.26 -4.03 19.43
CA GLY A 416 10.71 -2.68 19.65
C GLY A 416 10.16 -1.94 18.43
N VAL A 417 10.40 -2.39 17.19
CA VAL A 417 9.89 -1.71 15.98
C VAL A 417 9.07 -2.67 15.14
N GLY A 418 7.75 -2.66 15.37
CA GLY A 418 6.80 -3.38 14.53
C GLY A 418 6.61 -2.71 13.16
N PRO A 419 5.90 -3.34 12.22
CA PRO A 419 5.61 -2.79 10.89
C PRO A 419 4.65 -1.60 10.95
N LEU A 420 3.83 -1.55 12.00
CA LEU A 420 3.04 -0.37 12.32
C LEU A 420 3.97 0.77 12.79
N ALA A 421 5.01 0.48 13.59
CA ALA A 421 6.03 1.47 13.96
C ALA A 421 6.89 1.92 12.75
N ALA A 422 7.17 1.01 11.82
CA ALA A 422 7.78 1.31 10.51
C ALA A 422 6.91 2.24 9.63
N MET A 423 5.60 2.23 9.85
CA MET A 423 4.63 3.14 9.22
C MET A 423 4.33 4.37 10.09
N GLY A 424 5.09 4.61 11.17
CA GLY A 424 4.86 5.74 12.08
C GLY A 424 3.56 5.63 12.92
N VAL A 425 2.96 4.44 13.00
CA VAL A 425 1.70 4.17 13.71
C VAL A 425 1.99 3.79 15.16
N SER A 426 1.74 4.74 16.08
CA SER A 426 1.55 4.42 17.50
C SER A 426 0.08 4.55 17.88
N THR A 427 -0.39 3.64 18.73
CA THR A 427 -1.71 3.68 19.33
C THR A 427 -1.76 4.80 20.37
N GLY A 428 -2.20 6.00 19.96
CA GLY A 428 -2.55 7.08 20.88
C GLY A 428 -2.00 8.46 20.50
N SER A 429 -2.82 9.27 19.84
CA SER A 429 -2.81 10.75 19.86
C SER A 429 -1.64 11.56 19.24
N GLY A 430 -0.59 10.97 18.66
CA GLY A 430 0.46 11.73 17.98
C GLY A 430 1.05 10.97 16.79
N PHE A 431 0.84 11.47 15.57
CA PHE A 431 1.21 10.77 14.34
C PHE A 431 2.51 11.32 13.70
N LEU A 432 3.18 10.41 12.99
CA LEU A 432 4.38 10.45 12.15
C LEU A 432 5.73 10.84 12.76
N PHE A 433 5.82 11.87 13.60
CA PHE A 433 7.11 12.51 13.86
C PHE A 433 7.71 12.32 15.26
N GLY A 434 6.91 11.93 16.25
CA GLY A 434 7.37 11.82 17.65
C GLY A 434 8.46 10.75 17.89
N TYR A 435 8.59 9.77 17.01
CA TYR A 435 9.54 8.65 17.13
C TYR A 435 10.61 8.64 16.04
N VAL A 436 10.64 9.65 15.16
CA VAL A 436 11.60 9.70 14.06
C VAL A 436 13.04 9.74 14.58
N GLY A 437 13.27 10.51 15.63
CA GLY A 437 14.57 10.53 16.31
C GLY A 437 14.96 9.16 16.87
N GLU A 438 14.04 8.46 17.52
CA GLU A 438 14.31 7.15 18.12
C GLU A 438 14.64 6.09 17.05
N LEU A 439 13.93 6.10 15.91
CA LEU A 439 14.25 5.24 14.78
C LEU A 439 15.66 5.54 14.25
N VAL A 440 15.95 6.81 13.97
CA VAL A 440 17.26 7.23 13.45
C VAL A 440 18.37 6.87 14.43
N GLY A 441 18.20 7.16 15.72
CA GLY A 441 19.15 6.82 16.76
C GLY A 441 19.36 5.32 16.91
N ASN A 442 18.29 4.51 16.90
CA ASN A 442 18.43 3.06 17.02
C ASN A 442 19.11 2.40 15.82
N VAL A 443 18.97 2.97 14.63
CA VAL A 443 19.54 2.40 13.40
C VAL A 443 20.92 2.94 13.08
N LEU A 444 21.09 4.28 13.10
CA LEU A 444 22.31 4.95 12.69
C LEU A 444 23.31 5.13 13.84
N CYS A 445 22.83 5.10 15.09
CA CYS A 445 23.65 5.09 16.31
C CYS A 445 23.48 3.73 17.05
N PRO A 446 23.87 2.58 16.45
CA PRO A 446 23.70 1.28 17.09
C PRO A 446 24.42 1.22 18.45
N PRO A 447 23.90 0.43 19.42
CA PRO A 447 24.45 0.31 20.77
C PRO A 447 25.84 -0.34 20.83
#